data_AF-A0A0K2AYA8-F1
#
_entry.id   AF-A0A0K2AYA8-F1
#
_cell.length_a   1.000
_cell.length_b   1.000
_cell.length_c   1.000
_cell.angle_alpha   90.00
_cell.angle_beta   90.00
_cell.angle_gamma   90.00
#
_symmetry.space_group_name_H-M   'P 1'
#
loop_
_entity.id
_entity.type
_entity.pdbx_description
1 polymer ?
#
loop_
_entity_poly.entity_id
_entity_poly.type
_entity_poly.pdbx_seq_one_letter_code
_entity_poly.pdbx_strand_id
1 'polypeptide(L)'
;MKRAGGPRGADTFRALLRDHYTATLTNSADRPLPPGPRSAAAGKVQRLEVLRDTTPAALLREIARWTPVRPADVRRPLSGPGHWRVSDGPVRTGLGVLTGTHRPAADVRYVSAAYRPIATADWTTYRLSLTAARLGASAGVGVTVRADSEHPATLWVGRNMAHLTARGPGGSRTGPARRLEPSATHRVEVTVTPEAVRVVVDGRQRLTLPATWRDPARGAGGFALSTGLPESAGPEVPWPRFTALEVR
;
A
#
# COMPACT_ATOMS: atom_id res chain seq x y z
N MET A 1 7.26 -2.15 30.39
CA MET A 1 8.24 -1.05 30.22
C MET A 1 7.51 0.17 29.67
N LYS A 2 7.29 1.20 30.50
CA LYS A 2 6.52 2.42 30.14
C LYS A 2 7.32 3.26 29.13
N ARG A 3 6.73 3.55 27.97
CA ARG A 3 7.26 4.52 26.99
C ARG A 3 7.12 5.93 27.58
N ALA A 4 8.18 6.45 28.18
CA ALA A 4 8.28 7.86 28.54
C ALA A 4 9.02 8.61 27.42
N GLY A 5 8.26 9.22 26.53
CA GLY A 5 8.79 10.03 25.43
C GLY A 5 7.64 10.57 24.60
N GLY A 6 7.15 11.76 24.94
CA GLY A 6 6.12 12.44 24.16
C GLY A 6 6.60 12.73 22.72
N PRO A 7 5.69 13.00 21.77
CA PRO A 7 6.02 13.22 20.36
C PRO A 7 7.16 14.22 20.15
N ARG A 8 7.13 15.32 20.93
CA ARG A 8 8.16 16.38 20.91
C ARG A 8 9.56 15.90 21.29
N GLY A 9 9.69 15.01 22.27
CA GLY A 9 11.00 14.49 22.70
C GLY A 9 11.60 13.52 21.69
N ALA A 10 10.77 12.69 21.07
CA ALA A 10 11.19 11.79 19.99
C ALA A 10 11.65 12.59 18.75
N ASP A 11 10.98 13.69 18.42
CA ASP A 11 11.33 14.53 17.28
C ASP A 11 12.61 15.35 17.50
N THR A 12 12.83 15.89 18.70
CA THR A 12 14.10 16.54 19.08
C THR A 12 15.26 15.56 19.05
N PHE A 13 15.09 14.35 19.59
CA PHE A 13 16.12 13.31 19.53
C PHE A 13 16.43 12.88 18.08
N ARG A 14 15.41 12.77 17.23
CA ARG A 14 15.58 12.49 15.79
C ARG A 14 16.26 13.63 15.03
N ALA A 15 16.14 14.88 15.48
CA ALA A 15 16.86 16.02 14.92
C ALA A 15 18.35 15.93 15.29
N LEU A 16 18.66 15.77 16.59
CA LEU A 16 20.04 15.60 17.07
C LEU A 16 20.78 14.43 16.39
N LEU A 17 20.10 13.28 16.21
CA LEU A 17 20.69 12.15 15.52
C LEU A 17 21.03 12.45 14.05
N ARG A 18 20.23 13.25 13.36
CA ARG A 18 20.50 13.63 11.96
C ARG A 18 21.64 14.64 11.85
N ASP A 19 21.81 15.50 12.85
CA ASP A 19 22.87 16.52 12.86
C ASP A 19 24.25 15.89 13.11
N HIS A 20 24.31 14.74 13.82
CA HIS A 20 25.57 14.10 14.20
C HIS A 20 25.91 12.81 13.44
N TYR A 21 24.94 12.15 12.81
CA TYR A 21 25.16 10.85 12.16
C TYR A 21 24.60 10.80 10.75
N THR A 22 25.39 10.26 9.81
CA THR A 22 24.98 10.03 8.42
C THR A 22 23.81 9.06 8.30
N ALA A 23 23.70 8.10 9.23
CA ALA A 23 22.56 7.18 9.31
C ALA A 23 22.34 6.70 10.75
N THR A 24 21.10 6.40 11.10
CA THR A 24 20.72 5.78 12.38
C THR A 24 20.19 4.37 12.17
N LEU A 25 20.64 3.42 13.00
CA LEU A 25 20.05 2.08 13.09
C LEU A 25 18.81 2.12 13.97
N THR A 26 17.69 1.58 13.50
CA THR A 26 16.45 1.51 14.28
C THR A 26 15.85 0.10 14.28
N ASN A 27 15.28 -0.30 15.41
CA ASN A 27 14.55 -1.56 15.54
C ASN A 27 13.15 -1.47 14.90
N SER A 28 12.56 -0.26 14.87
CA SER A 28 11.25 0.00 14.27
C SER A 28 11.23 1.33 13.54
N ALA A 29 10.53 1.38 12.42
CA ALA A 29 10.28 2.61 11.69
C ALA A 29 8.78 2.79 11.45
N ASP A 30 8.34 4.04 11.33
CA ASP A 30 6.93 4.39 11.07
C ASP A 30 6.45 3.86 9.70
N ARG A 31 7.40 3.45 8.85
CA ARG A 31 7.19 2.79 7.57
C ARG A 31 8.29 1.75 7.32
N PRO A 32 8.09 0.77 6.42
CA PRO A 32 9.14 -0.14 5.96
C PRO A 32 10.39 0.63 5.48
N LEU A 33 11.55 0.31 6.05
CA LEU A 33 12.87 0.86 5.66
C LEU A 33 13.91 -0.28 5.57
N PRO A 34 13.77 -1.24 4.62
CA PRO A 34 14.81 -2.24 4.41
C PRO A 34 16.12 -1.57 3.97
N PRO A 35 17.26 -2.26 4.11
CA PRO A 35 18.53 -1.78 3.57
C PRO A 35 18.42 -1.55 2.07
N GLY A 36 18.44 -0.28 1.66
CA GLY A 36 18.17 0.13 0.28
C GLY A 36 18.04 1.64 0.09
N PRO A 37 17.81 2.11 -1.15
CA PRO A 37 17.71 3.55 -1.48
C PRO A 37 16.74 4.32 -0.57
N ARG A 38 15.62 3.71 -0.19
CA ARG A 38 14.63 4.33 0.71
C ARG A 38 15.13 4.52 2.14
N SER A 39 15.92 3.58 2.66
CA SER A 39 16.59 3.74 3.96
C SER A 39 17.67 4.82 3.92
N ALA A 40 18.43 4.89 2.82
CA ALA A 40 19.46 5.90 2.60
C ALA A 40 18.87 7.30 2.54
N ALA A 41 17.79 7.49 1.78
CA ALA A 41 17.06 8.76 1.71
C ALA A 41 16.45 9.18 3.06
N ALA A 42 16.08 8.22 3.91
CA ALA A 42 15.57 8.48 5.25
C ALA A 42 16.67 8.72 6.30
N GLY A 43 17.94 8.46 5.98
CA GLY A 43 19.04 8.40 6.95
C GLY A 43 18.80 7.36 8.06
N LYS A 44 18.00 6.32 7.79
CA LYS A 44 17.55 5.35 8.78
C LYS A 44 17.52 3.97 8.18
N VAL A 45 18.19 3.02 8.82
CA VAL A 45 18.17 1.61 8.42
C VAL A 45 17.40 0.82 9.46
N GLN A 46 16.31 0.17 9.04
CA GLN A 46 15.59 -0.75 9.91
C GLN A 46 16.40 -2.05 10.02
N ARG A 47 16.58 -2.57 11.24
CA ARG A 47 17.32 -3.80 11.49
C ARG A 47 16.38 -4.98 11.77
N LEU A 48 16.81 -6.17 11.33
CA LEU A 48 16.25 -7.46 11.76
C LEU A 48 16.88 -7.85 13.11
N GLU A 49 16.06 -8.04 14.13
CA GLU A 49 16.54 -8.46 15.46
C GLU A 49 16.62 -9.99 15.55
N VAL A 50 17.75 -10.49 16.06
CA VAL A 50 17.95 -11.90 16.41
C VAL A 50 18.15 -11.96 17.92
N LEU A 51 17.21 -12.59 18.60
CA LEU A 51 17.20 -12.75 20.05
C LEU A 51 17.66 -14.16 20.43
N ARG A 52 17.95 -14.39 21.72
CA ARG A 52 18.40 -15.70 22.24
C ARG A 52 17.40 -16.84 21.93
N ASP A 53 16.12 -16.53 21.83
CA ASP A 53 15.02 -17.44 21.53
C ASP A 53 14.63 -17.47 20.04
N THR A 54 15.37 -16.76 19.17
CA THR A 54 15.13 -16.79 17.72
C THR A 54 15.58 -18.14 17.15
N THR A 55 14.59 -18.95 16.78
CA THR A 55 14.86 -20.23 16.11
C THR A 55 15.40 -20.01 14.69
N PRO A 56 16.19 -20.95 14.13
CA PRO A 56 16.63 -20.86 12.73
C PRO A 56 15.48 -20.70 11.74
N ALA A 57 14.35 -21.40 11.97
CA ALA A 57 13.16 -21.27 11.14
C ALA A 57 12.53 -19.87 11.22
N ALA A 58 12.52 -19.24 12.39
CA ALA A 58 12.06 -17.86 12.55
C ALA A 58 12.99 -16.89 11.81
N LEU A 59 14.30 -17.05 11.95
CA LEU A 59 15.28 -16.26 11.23
C LEU A 59 15.12 -16.37 9.71
N LEU A 60 15.00 -17.58 9.16
CA LEU A 60 14.82 -17.78 7.72
C LEU A 60 13.51 -17.17 7.21
N ARG A 61 12.41 -17.25 7.98
CA ARG A 61 11.15 -16.57 7.64
C ARG A 61 11.31 -15.05 7.62
N GLU A 62 12.05 -14.50 8.58
CA GLU A 62 12.36 -13.08 8.64
C GLU A 62 13.22 -12.64 7.46
N ILE A 63 14.30 -13.35 7.16
CA ILE A 63 15.14 -13.10 5.99
C ILE A 63 14.28 -13.11 4.71
N ALA A 64 13.49 -14.15 4.49
CA ALA A 64 12.63 -14.28 3.31
C ALA A 64 11.60 -13.14 3.20
N ARG A 65 11.10 -12.62 4.33
CA ARG A 65 10.19 -11.46 4.37
C ARG A 65 10.88 -10.17 3.94
N TRP A 66 12.16 -10.02 4.28
CA TRP A 66 12.96 -8.83 3.99
C TRP A 66 13.62 -8.85 2.63
N THR A 67 13.85 -10.04 2.05
CA THR A 67 14.47 -10.20 0.74
C THR A 67 13.69 -9.41 -0.32
N PRO A 68 14.32 -8.42 -0.98
CA PRO A 68 13.70 -7.70 -2.07
C PRO A 68 13.27 -8.64 -3.18
N VAL A 69 12.15 -8.31 -3.82
CA VAL A 69 11.72 -9.00 -5.05
C VAL A 69 11.63 -8.03 -6.20
N ARG A 70 11.73 -8.49 -7.44
CA ARG A 70 11.54 -7.63 -8.61
C ARG A 70 10.08 -7.68 -9.04
N PRO A 71 9.52 -6.60 -9.65
CA PRO A 71 8.17 -6.61 -10.20
C PRO A 71 7.88 -7.79 -11.13
N ALA A 72 8.85 -8.14 -11.99
CA ALA A 72 8.75 -9.24 -12.94
C ALA A 72 8.57 -10.63 -12.29
N ASP A 73 8.98 -10.80 -11.03
CA ASP A 73 8.87 -12.06 -10.28
C ASP A 73 7.49 -12.20 -9.60
N VAL A 74 6.68 -11.14 -9.60
CA VAL A 74 5.40 -11.03 -8.87
C VAL A 74 4.21 -11.07 -9.84
N ARG A 75 4.15 -12.07 -10.73
CA ARG A 75 3.14 -12.05 -11.81
C ARG A 75 1.68 -12.11 -11.35
N ARG A 76 1.36 -12.93 -10.32
CA ARG A 76 -0.03 -13.19 -9.87
C ARG A 76 -0.14 -13.08 -8.35
N PRO A 77 -0.06 -11.88 -7.77
CA PRO A 77 0.03 -11.71 -6.31
C PRO A 77 -1.18 -12.26 -5.54
N LEU A 78 -2.37 -12.33 -6.14
CA LEU A 78 -3.57 -12.89 -5.48
C LEU A 78 -3.50 -14.42 -5.27
N SER A 79 -2.62 -15.15 -5.97
CA SER A 79 -2.46 -16.60 -5.74
C SER A 79 -1.57 -16.93 -4.53
N GLY A 80 -0.92 -15.93 -3.94
CA GLY A 80 -0.04 -16.09 -2.78
C GLY A 80 -0.54 -15.33 -1.56
N PRO A 81 -1.62 -15.79 -0.88
CA PRO A 81 -2.22 -15.05 0.24
C PRO A 81 -1.25 -14.79 1.40
N GLY A 82 -0.28 -15.67 1.63
CA GLY A 82 0.76 -15.49 2.67
C GLY A 82 1.72 -14.32 2.43
N HIS A 83 1.68 -13.69 1.25
CA HIS A 83 2.49 -12.52 0.93
C HIS A 83 1.80 -11.19 1.26
N TRP A 84 0.53 -11.23 1.65
CA TRP A 84 -0.26 -10.04 1.98
C TRP A 84 -0.24 -9.77 3.46
N ARG A 85 0.02 -8.52 3.82
CA ARG A 85 -0.13 -8.02 5.19
C ARG A 85 -1.41 -7.19 5.24
N VAL A 86 -2.42 -7.74 5.90
CA VAL A 86 -3.68 -7.05 6.17
C VAL A 86 -3.42 -5.93 7.18
N SER A 87 -3.95 -4.76 6.88
CA SER A 87 -3.87 -3.55 7.68
C SER A 87 -5.24 -3.26 8.27
N ASP A 88 -5.72 -4.12 9.17
CA ASP A 88 -7.01 -3.94 9.84
C ASP A 88 -6.81 -3.98 11.36
N GLY A 89 -7.70 -3.30 12.09
CA GLY A 89 -7.78 -3.24 13.54
C GLY A 89 -8.05 -4.60 14.20
N PRO A 90 -8.77 -4.70 15.32
CA PRO A 90 -8.80 -5.91 16.16
C PRO A 90 -9.25 -7.21 15.45
N VAL A 91 -9.86 -7.14 14.26
CA VAL A 91 -10.30 -8.29 13.47
C VAL A 91 -9.38 -8.52 12.28
N ARG A 92 -8.66 -9.64 12.26
CA ARG A 92 -7.80 -10.05 11.13
C ARG A 92 -8.66 -10.58 9.98
N THR A 93 -9.09 -9.71 9.07
CA THR A 93 -9.78 -10.18 7.86
C THR A 93 -8.76 -10.57 6.79
N GLY A 94 -8.68 -11.84 6.40
CA GLY A 94 -7.70 -12.30 5.40
C GLY A 94 -7.94 -11.70 3.99
N LEU A 95 -7.02 -11.96 3.05
CA LEU A 95 -7.14 -11.59 1.62
C LEU A 95 -8.47 -12.07 0.98
N GLY A 96 -9.12 -13.04 1.61
CA GLY A 96 -10.41 -13.56 1.20
C GLY A 96 -11.52 -12.50 1.11
N VAL A 97 -11.48 -11.47 1.96
CA VAL A 97 -12.44 -10.36 1.89
C VAL A 97 -12.20 -9.50 0.64
N LEU A 98 -10.95 -9.17 0.35
CA LEU A 98 -10.57 -8.40 -0.84
C LEU A 98 -10.89 -9.13 -2.15
N THR A 99 -10.92 -10.46 -2.14
CA THR A 99 -11.23 -11.32 -3.31
C THR A 99 -12.69 -11.80 -3.33
N GLY A 100 -13.47 -11.48 -2.30
CA GLY A 100 -14.87 -11.88 -2.16
C GLY A 100 -15.09 -13.39 -1.96
N THR A 101 -14.08 -14.12 -1.49
CA THR A 101 -14.22 -15.53 -1.02
C THR A 101 -14.77 -15.59 0.40
N HIS A 102 -14.59 -14.52 1.17
CA HIS A 102 -15.12 -14.37 2.52
C HIS A 102 -15.88 -13.06 2.61
N ARG A 103 -16.99 -13.07 3.35
CA ARG A 103 -17.68 -11.84 3.72
C ARG A 103 -17.07 -11.34 5.03
N PRO A 104 -16.75 -10.04 5.15
CA PRO A 104 -16.30 -9.50 6.42
C PRO A 104 -17.46 -9.48 7.44
N ALA A 105 -17.13 -9.31 8.72
CA ALA A 105 -18.12 -9.14 9.77
C ALA A 105 -19.02 -7.91 9.50
N ALA A 106 -20.24 -7.91 10.03
CA ALA A 106 -21.28 -6.94 9.69
C ALA A 106 -20.97 -5.50 10.10
N ASP A 107 -20.00 -5.27 10.98
CA ASP A 107 -19.49 -3.98 11.45
C ASP A 107 -18.27 -3.47 10.65
N VAL A 108 -17.62 -4.35 9.90
CA VAL A 108 -16.47 -3.99 9.06
C VAL A 108 -16.96 -3.26 7.81
N ARG A 109 -16.44 -2.05 7.59
CA ARG A 109 -16.76 -1.20 6.42
C ARG A 109 -15.58 -1.02 5.46
N TYR A 110 -14.38 -1.35 5.92
CA TYR A 110 -13.15 -1.15 5.17
C TYR A 110 -12.15 -2.26 5.50
N VAL A 111 -11.48 -2.77 4.47
CA VAL A 111 -10.40 -3.74 4.59
C VAL A 111 -9.28 -3.32 3.67
N SER A 112 -8.04 -3.44 4.14
CA SER A 112 -6.85 -3.13 3.35
C SER A 112 -5.77 -4.18 3.53
N ALA A 113 -4.99 -4.47 2.49
CA ALA A 113 -3.81 -5.32 2.60
C ALA A 113 -2.68 -4.83 1.68
N ALA A 114 -1.47 -4.74 2.23
CA ALA A 114 -0.25 -4.43 1.50
C ALA A 114 0.45 -5.70 1.02
N TYR A 115 0.90 -5.74 -0.22
CA TYR A 115 1.66 -6.86 -0.77
C TYR A 115 3.14 -6.70 -0.39
N ARG A 116 3.67 -7.65 0.40
CA ARG A 116 5.08 -7.73 0.84
C ARG A 116 5.73 -6.37 1.13
N PRO A 117 5.21 -5.58 2.09
CA PRO A 117 5.55 -4.16 2.23
C PRO A 117 7.04 -3.85 2.45
N ILE A 118 7.81 -4.79 3.02
CA ILE A 118 9.27 -4.66 3.13
C ILE A 118 9.95 -5.03 1.80
N ALA A 119 9.66 -6.21 1.24
CA ALA A 119 10.32 -6.71 0.02
C ALA A 119 10.06 -5.86 -1.25
N THR A 120 9.00 -5.06 -1.26
CA THR A 120 8.66 -4.15 -2.38
C THR A 120 8.93 -2.68 -2.05
N ALA A 121 9.54 -2.37 -0.89
CA ALA A 121 9.66 -0.99 -0.40
C ALA A 121 10.47 -0.07 -1.33
N ASP A 122 11.39 -0.64 -2.11
CA ASP A 122 12.27 0.09 -3.04
C ASP A 122 11.79 0.04 -4.51
N TRP A 123 10.56 -0.43 -4.78
CA TRP A 123 10.01 -0.41 -6.13
C TRP A 123 9.72 1.02 -6.59
N THR A 124 10.25 1.39 -7.75
CA THR A 124 10.03 2.72 -8.36
C THR A 124 9.34 2.66 -9.70
N THR A 125 9.44 1.52 -10.40
CA THR A 125 8.84 1.28 -11.71
C THR A 125 8.16 -0.08 -11.74
N TYR A 126 6.86 -0.10 -12.02
CA TYR A 126 6.06 -1.32 -12.17
C TYR A 126 4.69 -0.98 -12.76
N ARG A 127 4.02 -1.99 -13.32
CA ARG A 127 2.65 -1.91 -13.82
C ARG A 127 1.76 -2.89 -13.07
N LEU A 128 0.55 -2.46 -12.76
CA LEU A 128 -0.54 -3.30 -12.27
C LEU A 128 -1.64 -3.38 -13.31
N SER A 129 -2.18 -4.57 -13.52
CA SER A 129 -3.40 -4.80 -14.30
C SER A 129 -4.39 -5.55 -13.43
N LEU A 130 -5.57 -4.99 -13.20
CA LEU A 130 -6.55 -5.56 -12.27
C LEU A 130 -7.97 -5.45 -12.77
N THR A 131 -8.83 -6.31 -12.22
CA THR A 131 -10.27 -6.27 -12.45
C THR A 131 -10.98 -6.12 -11.12
N ALA A 132 -11.76 -5.04 -11.02
CA ALA A 132 -12.64 -4.76 -9.91
C ALA A 132 -14.06 -5.22 -10.27
N ALA A 133 -14.78 -5.82 -9.33
CA ALA A 133 -16.13 -6.34 -9.53
C ALA A 133 -17.02 -6.06 -8.31
N ARG A 134 -18.34 -6.22 -8.49
CA ARG A 134 -19.37 -5.93 -7.48
C ARG A 134 -19.34 -4.48 -7.00
N LEU A 135 -19.07 -3.56 -7.94
CA LEU A 135 -19.05 -2.13 -7.65
C LEU A 135 -20.47 -1.59 -7.51
N GLY A 136 -20.71 -0.87 -6.41
CA GLY A 136 -22.02 -0.28 -6.09
C GLY A 136 -22.02 1.23 -6.28
N ALA A 137 -23.17 1.87 -6.02
CA ALA A 137 -23.31 3.34 -6.13
C ALA A 137 -22.28 4.09 -5.26
N SER A 138 -21.97 3.54 -4.09
CA SER A 138 -21.02 4.12 -3.13
C SER A 138 -19.98 3.11 -2.63
N ALA A 139 -20.07 1.86 -3.07
CA ALA A 139 -19.14 0.78 -2.76
C ALA A 139 -18.08 0.67 -3.85
N GLY A 140 -16.82 0.51 -3.46
CA GLY A 140 -15.72 0.51 -4.41
C GLY A 140 -14.48 -0.20 -3.92
N VAL A 141 -13.47 -0.19 -4.79
CA VAL A 141 -12.15 -0.72 -4.51
C VAL A 141 -11.11 0.39 -4.53
N GLY A 142 -10.09 0.25 -3.70
CA GLY A 142 -8.94 1.12 -3.64
C GLY A 142 -7.65 0.40 -4.03
N VAL A 143 -6.78 1.07 -4.77
CA VAL A 143 -5.44 0.58 -5.11
C VAL A 143 -4.45 1.66 -4.73
N THR A 144 -3.69 1.40 -3.68
CA THR A 144 -2.61 2.30 -3.25
C THR A 144 -1.32 1.83 -3.88
N VAL A 145 -0.70 2.69 -4.69
CA VAL A 145 0.66 2.50 -5.21
C VAL A 145 1.64 3.36 -4.42
N ARG A 146 2.94 3.02 -4.53
CA ARG A 146 3.97 3.61 -3.67
C ARG A 146 3.61 3.42 -2.20
N ALA A 147 3.05 2.25 -1.88
CA ALA A 147 2.50 1.94 -0.57
C ALA A 147 3.55 2.12 0.51
N ASP A 148 3.11 2.63 1.66
CA ASP A 148 3.92 3.00 2.81
C ASP A 148 5.02 4.05 2.54
N SER A 149 5.16 4.63 1.34
CA SER A 149 6.15 5.68 1.05
C SER A 149 5.82 7.01 1.72
N GLU A 150 6.65 8.04 1.51
CA GLU A 150 6.29 9.42 1.89
C GLU A 150 5.17 9.98 1.02
N HIS A 151 5.01 9.42 -0.19
CA HIS A 151 4.11 9.93 -1.21
C HIS A 151 3.24 8.84 -1.84
N PRO A 152 2.42 8.10 -1.06
CA PRO A 152 1.53 7.08 -1.62
C PRO A 152 0.42 7.74 -2.44
N ALA A 153 -0.05 7.01 -3.45
CA ALA A 153 -1.17 7.44 -4.29
C ALA A 153 -2.24 6.35 -4.31
N THR A 154 -3.47 6.69 -3.95
CA THR A 154 -4.60 5.77 -3.92
C THR A 154 -5.55 6.10 -5.06
N LEU A 155 -5.77 5.13 -5.94
CA LEU A 155 -6.87 5.13 -6.88
C LEU A 155 -8.09 4.54 -6.20
N TRP A 156 -9.21 5.27 -6.18
CA TRP A 156 -10.51 4.72 -5.84
C TRP A 156 -11.33 4.50 -7.12
N VAL A 157 -12.00 3.35 -7.23
CA VAL A 157 -12.89 3.00 -8.34
C VAL A 157 -14.22 2.51 -7.78
N GLY A 158 -15.29 3.22 -8.10
CA GLY A 158 -16.68 2.82 -7.87
C GLY A 158 -17.39 2.48 -9.18
N ARG A 159 -18.73 2.33 -9.14
CA ARG A 159 -19.53 1.92 -10.30
C ARG A 159 -19.47 2.86 -11.51
N ASN A 160 -19.34 4.16 -11.29
CA ASN A 160 -19.44 5.18 -12.33
C ASN A 160 -18.43 6.32 -12.13
N MET A 161 -17.44 6.14 -11.26
CA MET A 161 -16.49 7.17 -10.90
C MET A 161 -15.13 6.56 -10.51
N ALA A 162 -14.06 7.21 -10.91
CA ALA A 162 -12.72 6.99 -10.38
C ALA A 162 -12.05 8.31 -9.98
N HIS A 163 -11.22 8.28 -8.94
CA HIS A 163 -10.38 9.43 -8.58
C HIS A 163 -9.05 8.96 -7.98
N LEU A 164 -8.02 9.81 -8.11
CA LEU A 164 -6.71 9.60 -7.51
C LEU A 164 -6.53 10.54 -6.33
N THR A 165 -6.09 10.00 -5.20
CA THR A 165 -5.72 10.76 -4.01
C THR A 165 -4.24 10.59 -3.75
N ALA A 166 -3.50 11.69 -3.78
CA ALA A 166 -2.11 11.72 -3.33
C ALA A 166 -2.08 12.04 -1.83
N ARG A 167 -1.25 11.35 -1.06
CA ARG A 167 -0.94 11.74 0.31
C ARG A 167 0.54 12.07 0.40
N GLY A 168 0.90 13.08 1.19
CA GLY A 168 2.29 13.41 1.46
C GLY A 168 2.45 14.25 2.72
N PRO A 169 3.66 14.76 3.00
CA PRO A 169 3.94 15.62 4.16
C PRO A 169 3.06 16.87 4.22
N GLY A 170 2.66 17.41 3.06
CA GLY A 170 1.75 18.55 2.95
C GLY A 170 0.25 18.20 3.05
N GLY A 171 -0.11 16.98 3.45
CA GLY A 171 -1.49 16.52 3.56
C GLY A 171 -1.94 15.64 2.39
N SER A 172 -3.26 15.47 2.27
CA SER A 172 -3.88 14.69 1.18
C SER A 172 -4.48 15.61 0.13
N ARG A 173 -4.29 15.29 -1.14
CA ARG A 173 -4.83 16.00 -2.29
C ARG A 173 -5.52 15.03 -3.22
N THR A 174 -6.84 15.20 -3.37
CA THR A 174 -7.65 14.42 -4.30
C THR A 174 -7.69 15.16 -5.64
N GLY A 175 -7.30 14.48 -6.71
CA GLY A 175 -7.49 14.97 -8.07
C GLY A 175 -8.96 14.97 -8.48
N PRO A 176 -9.31 15.63 -9.61
CA PRO A 176 -10.69 15.64 -10.08
C PRO A 176 -11.19 14.23 -10.35
N ALA A 177 -12.42 13.95 -9.93
CA ALA A 177 -13.10 12.72 -10.26
C ALA A 177 -13.30 12.59 -11.78
N ARG A 178 -13.15 11.36 -12.29
CA ARG A 178 -13.49 10.99 -13.66
C ARG A 178 -14.76 10.16 -13.65
N ARG A 179 -15.72 10.57 -14.47
CA ARG A 179 -16.93 9.79 -14.73
C ARG A 179 -16.56 8.57 -15.56
N LEU A 180 -17.05 7.41 -15.13
CA LEU A 180 -16.95 6.15 -15.85
C LEU A 180 -18.33 5.80 -16.42
N GLU A 181 -18.35 4.94 -17.44
CA GLU A 181 -19.60 4.29 -17.85
C GLU A 181 -20.11 3.43 -16.69
N PRO A 182 -21.37 3.56 -16.25
CA PRO A 182 -21.87 2.82 -15.10
C PRO A 182 -21.75 1.30 -15.28
N SER A 183 -20.92 0.65 -14.47
CA SER A 183 -20.70 -0.79 -14.53
C SER A 183 -20.40 -1.36 -13.14
N ALA A 184 -20.87 -2.58 -12.87
CA ALA A 184 -20.50 -3.31 -11.67
C ALA A 184 -19.06 -3.87 -11.75
N THR A 185 -18.39 -3.75 -12.89
CA THR A 185 -17.05 -4.26 -13.16
C THR A 185 -16.23 -3.26 -13.96
N HIS A 186 -14.98 -3.02 -13.55
CA HIS A 186 -14.03 -2.18 -14.27
C HIS A 186 -12.67 -2.87 -14.39
N ARG A 187 -12.01 -2.68 -15.54
CA ARG A 187 -10.61 -3.07 -15.74
C ARG A 187 -9.72 -1.85 -15.57
N VAL A 188 -8.64 -2.01 -14.81
CA VAL A 188 -7.75 -0.90 -14.47
C VAL A 188 -6.32 -1.29 -14.78
N GLU A 189 -5.62 -0.41 -15.46
CA GLU A 189 -4.17 -0.45 -15.62
C GLU A 189 -3.53 0.71 -14.87
N VAL A 190 -2.55 0.42 -14.04
CA VAL A 190 -1.77 1.42 -13.31
C VAL A 190 -0.31 1.28 -13.70
N THR A 191 0.31 2.34 -14.19
CA THR A 191 1.76 2.40 -14.42
C THR A 191 2.37 3.35 -13.42
N VAL A 192 3.36 2.85 -12.68
CA VAL A 192 4.13 3.61 -11.70
C VAL A 192 5.54 3.79 -12.27
N THR A 193 6.01 5.02 -12.21
CA THR A 193 7.37 5.43 -12.59
C THR A 193 7.88 6.39 -11.52
N PRO A 194 9.18 6.73 -11.48
CA PRO A 194 9.68 7.80 -10.61
C PRO A 194 8.93 9.13 -10.81
N GLU A 195 8.54 9.45 -12.05
CA GLU A 195 8.01 10.75 -12.45
C GLU A 195 6.50 10.87 -12.27
N ALA A 196 5.75 9.76 -12.35
CA ALA A 196 4.30 9.80 -12.29
C ALA A 196 3.64 8.45 -11.94
N VAL A 197 2.40 8.54 -11.48
CA VAL A 197 1.43 7.45 -11.53
C VAL A 197 0.45 7.75 -12.65
N ARG A 198 0.27 6.80 -13.57
CA ARG A 198 -0.67 6.89 -14.68
C ARG A 198 -1.68 5.76 -14.56
N VAL A 199 -2.96 6.09 -14.67
CA VAL A 199 -4.06 5.12 -14.56
C VAL A 199 -4.89 5.18 -15.83
N VAL A 200 -5.26 4.02 -16.35
CA VAL A 200 -6.25 3.85 -17.41
C VAL A 200 -7.37 2.95 -16.89
N VAL A 201 -8.61 3.42 -16.91
CA VAL A 201 -9.80 2.64 -16.57
C VAL A 201 -10.58 2.33 -17.85
N ASP A 202 -10.89 1.05 -18.04
CA ASP A 202 -11.57 0.48 -19.21
C ASP A 202 -10.99 0.90 -20.56
N GLY A 203 -9.66 1.11 -20.61
CA GLY A 203 -8.96 1.56 -21.83
C GLY A 203 -9.26 3.00 -22.27
N ARG A 204 -10.14 3.72 -21.56
CA ARG A 204 -10.65 5.03 -21.99
C ARG A 204 -10.28 6.16 -21.04
N GLN A 205 -10.62 5.99 -19.76
CA GLN A 205 -10.50 7.07 -18.79
C GLN A 205 -9.09 7.14 -18.25
N ARG A 206 -8.43 8.30 -18.43
CA ARG A 206 -7.03 8.50 -18.03
C ARG A 206 -6.94 9.42 -16.83
N LEU A 207 -6.24 8.97 -15.80
CA LEU A 207 -5.86 9.77 -14.65
C LEU A 207 -4.33 9.80 -14.57
N THR A 208 -3.75 10.94 -14.21
CA THR A 208 -2.31 11.08 -14.04
C THR A 208 -2.03 11.88 -12.79
N LEU A 209 -1.08 11.39 -12.01
CA LEU A 209 -0.56 12.07 -10.84
C LEU A 209 0.96 12.22 -11.00
N PRO A 210 1.45 13.41 -11.36
CA PRO A 210 2.89 13.67 -11.43
C PRO A 210 3.51 13.64 -10.03
N ALA A 211 4.75 13.20 -9.94
CA ALA A 211 5.59 13.35 -8.77
C ALA A 211 5.95 14.82 -8.56
N THR A 212 5.94 15.27 -7.32
CA THR A 212 6.31 16.64 -6.93
C THR A 212 7.61 16.68 -6.11
N TRP A 213 8.37 15.60 -6.15
CA TRP A 213 9.64 15.42 -5.42
C TRP A 213 10.75 15.07 -6.41
N ARG A 214 12.00 15.37 -6.00
CA ARG A 214 13.18 15.12 -6.84
C ARG A 214 13.83 13.77 -6.60
N ASP A 215 13.82 13.27 -5.36
CA ASP A 215 14.42 11.99 -4.99
C ASP A 215 13.41 10.85 -5.16
N PRO A 216 13.59 9.93 -6.14
CA PRO A 216 12.69 8.81 -6.38
C PRO A 216 12.47 7.92 -5.15
N ALA A 217 13.45 7.83 -4.24
CA ALA A 217 13.37 6.98 -3.06
C ALA A 217 12.25 7.40 -2.10
N ARG A 218 11.84 8.69 -2.11
CA ARG A 218 10.69 9.20 -1.33
C ARG A 218 9.35 8.67 -1.83
N GLY A 219 9.26 8.37 -3.12
CA GLY A 219 8.11 7.77 -3.78
C GLY A 219 8.24 6.26 -4.02
N ALA A 220 9.32 5.62 -3.57
CA ALA A 220 9.51 4.19 -3.77
C ALA A 220 8.59 3.39 -2.85
N GLY A 221 7.96 2.34 -3.38
CA GLY A 221 7.10 1.45 -2.63
C GLY A 221 6.27 0.55 -3.54
N GLY A 222 5.82 -0.58 -2.98
CA GLY A 222 4.95 -1.52 -3.68
C GLY A 222 3.50 -1.03 -3.72
N PHE A 223 2.57 -1.96 -3.54
CA PHE A 223 1.16 -1.66 -3.62
C PHE A 223 0.34 -2.31 -2.50
N ALA A 224 -0.82 -1.73 -2.25
CA ALA A 224 -1.84 -2.26 -1.36
C ALA A 224 -3.20 -2.21 -2.06
N LEU A 225 -4.07 -3.13 -1.68
CA LEU A 225 -5.46 -3.18 -2.12
C LEU A 225 -6.37 -2.84 -0.96
N SER A 226 -7.48 -2.19 -1.25
CA SER A 226 -8.55 -2.01 -0.29
C SER A 226 -9.93 -2.18 -0.92
N THR A 227 -10.89 -2.52 -0.09
CA THR A 227 -12.31 -2.58 -0.43
C THR A 227 -13.06 -1.83 0.64
N GLY A 228 -14.07 -1.07 0.25
CA GLY A 228 -14.85 -0.30 1.21
C GLY A 228 -16.30 -0.15 0.81
N LEU A 229 -17.13 -0.09 1.84
CA LEU A 229 -18.52 0.33 1.77
C LEU A 229 -18.64 1.72 2.42
N PRO A 230 -19.59 2.55 1.99
CA PRO A 230 -19.93 3.76 2.73
C PRO A 230 -20.51 3.38 4.09
N GLU A 231 -20.46 4.31 5.05
CA GLU A 231 -21.06 4.10 6.38
C GLU A 231 -22.56 3.79 6.30
N SER A 232 -23.25 4.40 5.33
CA SER A 232 -24.68 4.20 5.07
C SER A 232 -25.04 2.89 4.36
N ALA A 233 -24.08 2.02 4.06
CA ALA A 233 -24.37 0.75 3.40
C ALA A 233 -25.13 -0.22 4.32
N GLY A 234 -26.30 -0.65 3.86
CA GLY A 234 -27.05 -1.73 4.48
C GLY A 234 -26.44 -3.12 4.23
N PRO A 235 -26.92 -4.15 4.92
CA PRO A 235 -26.41 -5.52 4.83
C PRO A 235 -26.64 -6.17 3.46
N GLU A 236 -27.51 -5.63 2.61
CA GLU A 236 -27.75 -6.16 1.27
C GLU A 236 -26.75 -5.66 0.21
N VAL A 237 -25.94 -4.63 0.53
CA VAL A 237 -24.97 -4.09 -0.42
C VAL A 237 -23.86 -5.12 -0.67
N PRO A 238 -23.64 -5.55 -1.93
CA PRO A 238 -22.58 -6.50 -2.24
C PRO A 238 -21.21 -5.93 -1.88
N TRP A 239 -20.36 -6.75 -1.26
CA TRP A 239 -18.99 -6.35 -0.98
C TRP A 239 -18.18 -6.28 -2.29
N PRO A 240 -17.53 -5.13 -2.59
CA PRO A 240 -16.70 -4.97 -3.78
C PRO A 240 -15.45 -5.83 -3.67
N ARG A 241 -14.92 -6.31 -4.81
CA ARG A 241 -13.81 -7.27 -4.81
C ARG A 241 -12.87 -7.12 -6.00
N PHE A 242 -11.67 -7.65 -5.85
CA PHE A 242 -10.72 -7.90 -6.93
C PHE A 242 -10.87 -9.33 -7.44
N THR A 243 -11.06 -9.50 -8.75
CA THR A 243 -11.15 -10.83 -9.39
C THR A 243 -9.88 -11.21 -10.15
N ALA A 244 -9.05 -10.23 -10.50
CA ALA A 244 -7.76 -10.44 -11.14
C ALA A 244 -6.79 -9.33 -10.73
N LEU A 245 -5.51 -9.68 -10.62
CA LEU A 245 -4.40 -8.74 -10.44
C LEU A 245 -3.12 -9.37 -11.01
N GLU A 246 -2.45 -8.63 -11.88
CA GLU A 246 -1.14 -8.94 -12.44
C GLU A 246 -0.16 -7.80 -12.17
N VAL A 247 1.13 -8.15 -12.01
CA VAL A 247 2.24 -7.17 -11.93
C VAL A 247 3.22 -7.42 -13.07
N ARG A 248 3.76 -6.34 -13.64
CA ARG A 248 4.82 -6.35 -14.65
C ARG A 248 5.88 -5.29 -14.33
#